data_AF-A0AAV1L0W6-F1
#
_entry.id   AF-A0AAV1L0W6-F1
#
_cell.length_a   1.000
_cell.length_b   1.000
_cell.length_c   1.000
_cell.angle_alpha   90.00
_cell.angle_beta   90.00
_cell.angle_gamma   90.00
#
_symmetry.space_group_name_H-M   'P 1'
#
loop_
_entity.id
_entity.type
_entity.pdbx_description
1 polymer ?
#
loop_
_entity_poly.entity_id
_entity_poly.type
_entity_poly.pdbx_seq_one_letter_code
_entity_poly.pdbx_strand_id
1 'polypeptide(L)'
;MLLIGIVLLRSVLAHNMTCEEIVASGKKLSLKELQSTDISQILNCLSHLGSEEMPRDEADFIWQSIVKNFRGVSNVPEEVLMVLHWVTPAITAAEYANLTLSNIEVIENFGLDYNLSNEQLAAIAERVREDFADKEPEDYTFYDLTALRNILCAFNRTEIERIHPLAYKEASQNIGKLKCKPDVMKAFATLAIQKDAFGPPDKWDDVIVRVVGEVAKYLPKNIVDKLFYSPVKN
;
A
#
# COMPACT_ATOMS: atom_id res chain seq x y z
N MET A 1 -66.08 25.84 5.40
CA MET A 1 -64.68 26.03 4.97
C MET A 1 -63.80 26.07 6.20
N LEU A 2 -62.98 25.05 6.42
CA LEU A 2 -61.62 25.19 6.97
C LEU A 2 -60.96 23.80 6.86
N LEU A 3 -60.13 23.63 5.83
CA LEU A 3 -59.23 22.49 5.70
C LEU A 3 -58.01 22.79 6.56
N ILE A 4 -57.87 22.10 7.69
CA ILE A 4 -56.65 22.14 8.49
C ILE A 4 -55.66 21.17 7.85
N GLY A 5 -54.72 21.72 7.08
CA GLY A 5 -53.59 20.99 6.54
C GLY A 5 -52.66 20.55 7.66
N ILE A 6 -52.57 19.24 7.87
CA ILE A 6 -51.54 18.65 8.70
C ILE A 6 -50.23 18.75 7.92
N VAL A 7 -49.45 19.80 8.23
CA VAL A 7 -48.04 19.86 7.88
C VAL A 7 -47.34 18.82 8.75
N LEU A 8 -47.03 17.66 8.18
CA LEU A 8 -46.06 16.74 8.75
C LEU A 8 -44.70 17.43 8.73
N LEU A 9 -44.33 18.07 9.84
CA LEU A 9 -42.94 18.34 10.17
C LEU A 9 -42.22 16.99 10.24
N ARG A 10 -41.61 16.56 9.13
CA ARG A 10 -40.50 15.62 9.19
C ARG A 10 -39.37 16.35 9.90
N SER A 11 -39.25 16.12 11.20
CA SER A 11 -37.97 16.28 11.87
C SER A 11 -36.96 15.44 11.09
N VAL A 12 -36.03 16.09 10.39
CA VAL A 12 -34.81 15.46 9.87
C VAL A 12 -33.98 15.13 11.11
N LEU A 13 -34.34 14.06 11.80
CA LEU A 13 -33.40 13.34 12.64
C LEU A 13 -32.33 12.86 11.67
N ALA A 14 -31.11 13.36 11.83
CA ALA A 14 -29.94 12.79 11.16
C ALA A 14 -29.95 11.29 11.49
N HIS A 15 -30.38 10.49 10.52
CA HIS A 15 -30.45 9.06 10.71
C HIS A 15 -29.03 8.56 10.66
N ASN A 16 -28.49 8.20 11.83
CA ASN A 16 -27.17 7.62 11.93
C ASN A 16 -27.20 6.26 11.24
N MET A 17 -26.58 6.16 10.06
CA MET A 17 -26.56 4.94 9.28
C MET A 17 -25.69 3.87 9.95
N THR A 18 -26.18 2.65 9.98
CA THR A 18 -25.43 1.47 10.44
C THR A 18 -24.49 0.95 9.35
N CYS A 19 -23.44 0.22 9.73
CA CYS A 19 -22.55 -0.47 8.78
C CYS A 19 -23.32 -1.37 7.82
N GLU A 20 -24.33 -2.11 8.30
CA GLU A 20 -25.18 -2.97 7.46
C GLU A 20 -25.92 -2.17 6.38
N GLU A 21 -26.47 -1.01 6.73
CA GLU A 21 -27.16 -0.13 5.78
C GLU A 21 -26.20 0.49 4.77
N ILE A 22 -24.98 0.86 5.19
CA ILE A 22 -23.94 1.38 4.31
C ILE A 22 -23.58 0.32 3.27
N VAL A 23 -23.24 -0.90 3.72
CA VAL A 23 -22.87 -2.02 2.84
C VAL A 23 -24.04 -2.39 1.92
N ALA A 24 -25.26 -2.49 2.43
CA ALA A 24 -26.44 -2.84 1.65
C ALA A 24 -26.79 -1.79 0.59
N SER A 25 -26.46 -0.51 0.85
CA SER A 25 -26.68 0.55 -0.13
C SER A 25 -25.76 0.43 -1.35
N GLY A 26 -24.60 -0.21 -1.21
CA GLY A 26 -23.54 -0.27 -2.22
C GLY A 26 -23.00 1.11 -2.61
N LYS A 27 -23.28 2.15 -1.82
CA LYS A 27 -22.87 3.52 -2.09
C LYS A 27 -21.69 3.91 -1.21
N LYS A 28 -20.76 4.67 -1.79
CA LYS A 28 -19.79 5.45 -1.03
C LYS A 28 -20.52 6.57 -0.28
N LEU A 29 -20.16 6.76 0.98
CA LEU A 29 -20.66 7.87 1.77
C LEU A 29 -19.93 9.16 1.36
N SER A 30 -20.69 10.22 1.15
CA SER A 30 -20.13 11.56 1.02
C SER A 30 -19.56 12.04 2.36
N LEU A 31 -18.67 13.04 2.32
CA LEU A 31 -18.15 13.70 3.52
C LEU A 31 -19.25 14.13 4.52
N LYS A 32 -20.37 14.65 4.04
CA LYS A 32 -21.49 15.07 4.89
C LYS A 32 -22.13 13.88 5.61
N GLU A 33 -22.28 12.75 4.91
CA GLU A 33 -22.81 11.52 5.50
C GLU A 33 -21.84 10.98 6.54
N LEU A 34 -20.55 10.89 6.22
CA LEU A 34 -19.49 10.50 7.16
C LEU A 34 -19.49 11.37 8.43
N GLN A 35 -19.63 12.69 8.29
CA GLN A 35 -19.71 13.64 9.42
C GLN A 35 -20.92 13.42 10.32
N SER A 36 -21.98 12.81 9.80
CA SER A 36 -23.19 12.47 10.56
C SER A 36 -23.22 11.02 11.07
N THR A 37 -22.27 10.20 10.64
CA THR A 37 -22.14 8.80 11.04
C THR A 37 -21.34 8.68 12.34
N ASP A 38 -21.83 7.86 13.26
CA ASP A 38 -21.12 7.57 14.51
C ASP A 38 -19.82 6.79 14.24
N ILE A 39 -18.78 7.13 14.99
CA ILE A 39 -17.45 6.54 14.81
C ILE A 39 -17.46 5.01 14.98
N SER A 40 -18.34 4.44 15.82
CA SER A 40 -18.46 2.98 15.93
C SER A 40 -18.91 2.34 14.61
N GLN A 41 -19.78 3.01 13.85
CA GLN A 41 -20.25 2.53 12.55
C GLN A 41 -19.17 2.69 11.48
N ILE A 42 -18.42 3.81 11.52
CA ILE A 42 -17.25 4.00 10.64
C ILE A 42 -16.23 2.89 10.87
N LEU A 43 -15.86 2.60 12.12
CA LEU A 43 -14.91 1.54 12.45
C LEU A 43 -15.41 0.15 12.03
N ASN A 44 -16.67 -0.17 12.31
CA ASN A 44 -17.29 -1.44 11.90
C ASN A 44 -17.39 -1.61 10.37
N CYS A 45 -17.38 -0.50 9.61
CA CYS A 45 -17.51 -0.49 8.16
C CYS A 45 -16.17 -0.18 7.45
N LEU A 46 -15.08 0.00 8.20
CA LEU A 46 -13.86 0.61 7.67
C LEU A 46 -13.28 -0.15 6.47
N SER A 47 -13.26 -1.47 6.53
CA SER A 47 -12.79 -2.32 5.43
C SER A 47 -13.60 -2.12 4.14
N HIS A 48 -14.91 -1.86 4.25
CA HIS A 48 -15.77 -1.57 3.12
C HIS A 48 -15.60 -0.13 2.65
N LEU A 49 -15.62 0.84 3.56
CA LEU A 49 -15.47 2.27 3.25
C LEU A 49 -14.15 2.54 2.52
N GLY A 50 -13.05 1.95 2.99
CA GLY A 50 -11.71 2.11 2.40
C GLY A 50 -11.43 1.23 1.18
N SER A 51 -12.32 0.30 0.81
CA SER A 51 -12.04 -0.72 -0.21
C SER A 51 -11.73 -0.18 -1.60
N GLU A 52 -12.16 1.05 -1.90
CA GLU A 52 -11.96 1.71 -3.18
C GLU A 52 -11.45 3.14 -2.99
N GLU A 53 -10.80 3.67 -4.03
CA GLU A 53 -10.29 5.05 -4.03
C GLU A 53 -11.38 6.05 -3.63
N MET A 54 -11.02 6.96 -2.74
CA MET A 54 -11.92 7.97 -2.19
C MET A 54 -11.31 9.38 -2.25
N PRO A 55 -12.15 10.43 -2.32
CA PRO A 55 -11.73 11.81 -2.12
C PRO A 55 -10.86 12.02 -0.88
N ARG A 56 -9.87 12.91 -1.01
CA ARG A 56 -8.87 13.16 0.02
C ARG A 56 -9.48 13.68 1.33
N ASP A 57 -10.49 14.55 1.23
CA ASP A 57 -11.21 15.11 2.36
C ASP A 57 -12.02 14.06 3.14
N GLU A 58 -12.56 13.05 2.45
CA GLU A 58 -13.24 11.90 3.07
C GLU A 58 -12.24 11.00 3.82
N ALA A 59 -11.11 10.67 3.17
CA ALA A 59 -10.03 9.91 3.81
C ALA A 59 -9.46 10.64 5.04
N ASP A 60 -9.19 11.95 4.92
CA ASP A 60 -8.71 12.78 6.02
C ASP A 60 -9.72 12.81 7.17
N PHE A 61 -11.02 12.95 6.88
CA PHE A 61 -12.05 12.92 7.91
C PHE A 61 -12.10 11.57 8.65
N ILE A 62 -12.05 10.45 7.93
CA ILE A 62 -12.05 9.11 8.53
C ILE A 62 -10.81 8.94 9.42
N TRP A 63 -9.62 9.23 8.89
CA TRP A 63 -8.37 9.10 9.64
C TRP A 63 -8.37 9.95 10.91
N GLN A 64 -8.73 11.23 10.82
CA GLN A 64 -8.77 12.11 11.99
C GLN A 64 -9.83 11.67 13.02
N SER A 65 -10.94 11.09 12.58
CA SER A 65 -11.95 10.52 13.47
C SER A 65 -11.44 9.28 14.21
N ILE A 66 -10.68 8.41 13.53
CA ILE A 66 -10.00 7.26 14.13
C ILE A 66 -8.98 7.73 15.17
N VAL A 67 -8.07 8.64 14.80
CA VAL A 67 -7.03 9.17 15.69
C VAL A 67 -7.64 9.82 16.93
N LYS A 68 -8.71 10.61 16.76
CA LYS A 68 -9.44 11.23 17.87
C LYS A 68 -10.08 10.18 18.80
N ASN A 69 -10.69 9.13 18.23
CA ASN A 69 -11.32 8.06 18.99
C ASN A 69 -10.32 7.31 19.87
N PHE A 70 -9.16 6.99 19.33
CA PHE A 70 -8.08 6.30 20.05
C PHE A 70 -7.13 7.24 20.81
N ARG A 71 -7.39 8.56 20.77
CA ARG A 71 -6.64 9.60 21.49
C ARG A 71 -5.16 9.67 21.09
N GLY A 72 -4.89 9.52 19.80
CA GLY A 72 -3.53 9.62 19.25
C GLY A 72 -3.21 8.49 18.29
N VAL A 73 -2.28 8.76 17.37
CA VAL A 73 -1.86 7.83 16.30
C VAL A 73 -1.23 6.57 16.87
N SER A 74 -0.38 6.70 17.89
CA SER A 74 0.30 5.58 18.55
C SER A 74 -0.65 4.62 19.30
N ASN A 75 -1.91 5.01 19.49
CA ASN A 75 -2.91 4.21 20.19
C ASN A 75 -3.91 3.54 19.23
N VAL A 76 -3.77 3.75 17.92
CA VAL A 76 -4.65 3.12 16.92
C VAL A 76 -4.32 1.62 16.87
N PRO A 77 -5.30 0.73 17.12
CA PRO A 77 -5.05 -0.71 17.13
C PRO A 77 -4.61 -1.24 15.76
N GLU A 78 -3.76 -2.27 15.74
CA GLU A 78 -3.26 -2.87 14.51
C GLU A 78 -4.41 -3.40 13.63
N GLU A 79 -5.47 -3.97 14.22
CA GLU A 79 -6.63 -4.46 13.48
C GLU A 79 -7.37 -3.36 12.70
N VAL A 80 -7.25 -2.11 13.14
CA VAL A 80 -7.78 -0.94 12.41
C VAL A 80 -6.83 -0.58 11.26
N LEU A 81 -5.52 -0.56 11.52
CA LEU A 81 -4.50 -0.22 10.53
C LEU A 81 -4.47 -1.21 9.34
N MET A 82 -4.72 -2.49 9.61
CA MET A 82 -4.79 -3.57 8.62
C MET A 82 -5.85 -3.35 7.53
N VAL A 83 -6.92 -2.62 7.84
CA VAL A 83 -8.10 -2.48 6.95
C VAL A 83 -8.34 -1.04 6.48
N LEU A 84 -7.37 -0.13 6.68
CA LEU A 84 -7.50 1.28 6.28
C LEU A 84 -7.66 1.48 4.78
N HIS A 85 -6.97 0.67 3.98
CA HIS A 85 -6.97 0.73 2.52
C HIS A 85 -6.84 2.16 1.96
N TRP A 86 -7.82 2.69 1.23
CA TRP A 86 -7.77 4.03 0.65
C TRP A 86 -7.90 5.20 1.63
N VAL A 87 -8.00 4.92 2.93
CA VAL A 87 -7.75 5.90 4.00
C VAL A 87 -6.24 6.13 4.22
N THR A 88 -5.40 5.15 3.86
CA THR A 88 -3.93 5.17 4.06
C THR A 88 -3.26 6.47 3.58
N PRO A 89 -3.57 7.04 2.40
CA PRO A 89 -2.98 8.32 1.98
C PRO A 89 -3.20 9.48 2.94
N ALA A 90 -4.24 9.45 3.77
CA ALA A 90 -4.56 10.50 4.74
C ALA A 90 -3.50 10.65 5.85
N ILE A 91 -2.78 9.57 6.17
CA ILE A 91 -1.78 9.53 7.24
C ILE A 91 -0.55 10.31 6.79
N THR A 92 -0.13 11.31 7.56
CA THR A 92 1.08 12.09 7.23
C THR A 92 2.37 11.31 7.54
N ALA A 93 3.49 11.69 6.92
CA ALA A 93 4.79 11.09 7.22
C ALA A 93 5.16 11.15 8.71
N ALA A 94 4.83 12.26 9.39
CA ALA A 94 5.06 12.42 10.83
C ALA A 94 4.18 11.49 11.68
N GLU A 95 2.97 11.18 11.22
CA GLU A 95 2.09 10.21 11.89
C GLU A 95 2.57 8.78 11.65
N TYR A 96 3.01 8.43 10.43
CA TYR A 96 3.65 7.14 10.17
C TYR A 96 4.87 6.90 11.05
N ALA A 97 5.71 7.93 11.25
CA ALA A 97 6.87 7.84 12.13
C ALA A 97 6.52 7.57 13.61
N ASN A 98 5.25 7.76 14.01
CA ASN A 98 4.75 7.49 15.35
C ASN A 98 3.95 6.19 15.46
N LEU A 99 3.87 5.39 14.39
CA LEU A 99 3.28 4.06 14.40
C LEU A 99 4.34 3.00 14.69
N THR A 100 3.94 1.92 15.36
CA THR A 100 4.76 0.70 15.47
C THR A 100 4.36 -0.27 14.38
N LEU A 101 5.33 -0.77 13.60
CA LEU A 101 5.09 -1.68 12.47
C LEU A 101 5.68 -3.07 12.74
N SER A 102 5.19 -3.75 13.77
CA SER A 102 5.58 -5.14 14.09
C SER A 102 4.76 -6.20 13.36
N ASN A 103 3.55 -5.85 12.93
CA ASN A 103 2.61 -6.78 12.31
C ASN A 103 2.70 -6.76 10.78
N ILE A 104 2.98 -7.91 10.18
CA ILE A 104 3.15 -8.06 8.73
C ILE A 104 1.88 -7.72 7.94
N GLU A 105 0.68 -7.90 8.50
CA GLU A 105 -0.58 -7.60 7.81
C GLU A 105 -0.80 -6.08 7.71
N VAL A 106 -0.35 -5.32 8.70
CA VAL A 106 -0.31 -3.84 8.64
C VAL A 106 0.69 -3.39 7.57
N ILE A 107 1.89 -3.98 7.57
CA ILE A 107 2.93 -3.68 6.57
C ILE A 107 2.43 -4.01 5.17
N GLU A 108 1.76 -5.16 4.98
CA GLU A 108 1.21 -5.57 3.69
C GLU A 108 0.18 -4.56 3.18
N ASN A 109 -0.75 -4.12 4.03
CA ASN A 109 -1.71 -3.08 3.65
C ASN A 109 -0.99 -1.80 3.22
N PHE A 110 -0.02 -1.30 4.00
CA PHE A 110 0.75 -0.10 3.65
C PHE A 110 1.69 -0.26 2.46
N GLY A 111 2.06 -1.50 2.10
CA GLY A 111 2.85 -1.81 0.90
C GLY A 111 2.08 -1.69 -0.42
N LEU A 112 0.74 -1.64 -0.37
CA LEU A 112 -0.10 -1.49 -1.57
C LEU A 112 0.11 -0.15 -2.28
N ASP A 113 -0.29 -0.08 -3.55
CA ASP A 113 -0.11 1.11 -4.37
C ASP A 113 -1.24 2.12 -4.13
N TYR A 114 -1.12 2.85 -3.03
CA TYR A 114 -2.01 3.97 -2.69
C TYR A 114 -1.45 5.34 -3.14
N ASN A 115 -0.44 5.35 -4.01
CA ASN A 115 0.23 6.56 -4.47
C ASN A 115 0.74 7.45 -3.30
N LEU A 116 1.35 6.82 -2.29
CA LEU A 116 1.95 7.52 -1.16
C LEU A 116 3.14 8.38 -1.61
N SER A 117 3.34 9.51 -0.93
CA SER A 117 4.50 10.38 -1.19
C SER A 117 5.81 9.70 -0.77
N ASN A 118 6.92 10.20 -1.30
CA ASN A 118 8.25 9.69 -0.93
C ASN A 118 8.52 9.85 0.57
N GLU A 119 8.03 10.93 1.19
CA GLU A 119 8.16 11.18 2.62
C GLU A 119 7.35 10.19 3.45
N GLN A 120 6.13 9.85 3.01
CA GLN A 120 5.30 8.83 3.66
C GLN A 120 5.98 7.45 3.57
N LEU A 121 6.42 7.04 2.38
CA LEU A 121 7.11 5.76 2.20
C LEU A 121 8.43 5.70 2.99
N ALA A 122 9.18 6.79 3.08
CA ALA A 122 10.40 6.86 3.87
C ALA A 122 10.13 6.68 5.37
N ALA A 123 9.07 7.31 5.90
CA ALA A 123 8.67 7.13 7.29
C ALA A 123 8.24 5.68 7.58
N ILE A 124 7.46 5.08 6.68
CA ILE A 124 7.05 3.67 6.81
C ILE A 124 8.28 2.73 6.75
N ALA A 125 9.18 2.94 5.78
CA ALA A 125 10.38 2.13 5.64
C ALA A 125 11.29 2.22 6.87
N GLU A 126 11.38 3.40 7.50
CA GLU A 126 12.12 3.55 8.75
C GLU A 126 11.51 2.73 9.87
N ARG A 127 10.19 2.81 10.06
CA ARG A 127 9.50 2.00 11.06
C ARG A 127 9.61 0.50 10.78
N VAL A 128 9.59 0.08 9.51
CA VAL A 128 9.87 -1.33 9.14
C VAL A 128 11.27 -1.74 9.59
N ARG A 129 12.30 -0.93 9.36
CA ARG A 129 13.67 -1.25 9.81
C ARG A 129 13.77 -1.36 11.34
N GLU A 130 13.07 -0.49 12.05
CA GLU A 130 13.14 -0.42 13.51
C GLU A 130 12.29 -1.50 14.21
N ASP A 131 11.11 -1.83 13.65
CA ASP A 131 10.09 -2.62 14.36
C ASP A 131 9.87 -4.02 13.78
N PHE A 132 10.29 -4.28 12.53
CA PHE A 132 9.90 -5.51 11.83
C PHE A 132 10.77 -6.70 12.22
N ALA A 133 10.48 -7.27 13.40
CA ALA A 133 11.00 -8.53 13.90
C ALA A 133 12.54 -8.65 13.86
N ASP A 134 13.25 -7.54 14.07
CA ASP A 134 14.71 -7.44 14.03
C ASP A 134 15.35 -8.02 12.75
N LYS A 135 14.61 -8.00 11.62
CA LYS A 135 15.08 -8.53 10.34
C LYS A 135 15.93 -7.51 9.58
N GLU A 136 17.08 -7.95 9.11
CA GLU A 136 17.87 -7.21 8.12
C GLU A 136 17.46 -7.59 6.68
N PRO A 137 17.83 -6.80 5.66
CA PRO A 137 17.50 -7.12 4.26
C PRO A 137 17.90 -8.53 3.80
N GLU A 138 19.02 -9.08 4.29
CA GLU A 138 19.44 -10.45 4.02
C GLU A 138 18.46 -11.51 4.55
N ASP A 139 17.73 -11.19 5.63
CA ASP A 139 16.80 -12.10 6.31
C ASP A 139 15.39 -12.06 5.71
N TYR A 140 15.11 -11.09 4.82
CA TYR A 140 13.80 -10.98 4.17
C TYR A 140 13.51 -12.19 3.29
N THR A 141 12.42 -12.87 3.65
CA THR A 141 11.83 -13.95 2.86
C THR A 141 11.00 -13.38 1.71
N PHE A 142 10.58 -14.24 0.77
CA PHE A 142 9.68 -13.79 -0.30
C PHE A 142 8.32 -13.28 0.23
N TYR A 143 7.86 -13.80 1.37
CA TYR A 143 6.65 -13.32 2.05
C TYR A 143 6.84 -11.88 2.53
N ASP A 144 7.98 -11.58 3.16
CA ASP A 144 8.32 -10.24 3.64
C ASP A 144 8.38 -9.25 2.47
N LEU A 145 9.09 -9.60 1.39
CA LEU A 145 9.20 -8.75 0.20
C LEU A 145 7.84 -8.53 -0.49
N THR A 146 6.96 -9.54 -0.45
CA THR A 146 5.59 -9.46 -0.97
C THR A 146 4.68 -8.61 -0.09
N ALA A 147 4.95 -8.47 1.20
CA ALA A 147 4.28 -7.51 2.06
C ALA A 147 4.80 -6.09 1.81
N LEU A 148 6.13 -5.92 1.74
CA LEU A 148 6.77 -4.60 1.64
C LEU A 148 6.41 -3.84 0.35
N ARG A 149 6.42 -4.49 -0.83
CA ARG A 149 6.02 -3.91 -2.14
C ARG A 149 6.50 -2.46 -2.34
N ASN A 150 5.61 -1.46 -2.35
CA ASN A 150 5.96 -0.06 -2.60
C ASN A 150 6.85 0.55 -1.51
N ILE A 151 6.83 0.01 -0.29
CA ILE A 151 7.75 0.42 0.79
C ILE A 151 9.20 0.19 0.35
N LEU A 152 9.47 -0.86 -0.45
CA LEU A 152 10.80 -1.12 -1.00
C LEU A 152 11.32 0.02 -1.90
N CYS A 153 10.43 0.88 -2.45
CA CYS A 153 10.87 2.03 -3.23
C CYS A 153 11.56 3.12 -2.39
N ALA A 154 11.37 3.13 -1.07
CA ALA A 154 12.05 4.03 -0.15
C ALA A 154 13.40 3.50 0.34
N PHE A 155 13.71 2.22 0.09
CA PHE A 155 14.99 1.63 0.43
C PHE A 155 16.09 2.22 -0.44
N ASN A 156 17.31 2.25 0.08
CA ASN A 156 18.48 2.65 -0.69
C ASN A 156 19.07 1.45 -1.46
N ARG A 157 19.96 1.76 -2.40
CA ARG A 157 20.58 0.75 -3.26
C ARG A 157 21.29 -0.35 -2.47
N THR A 158 22.05 0.02 -1.44
CA THR A 158 22.82 -0.93 -0.62
C THR A 158 21.90 -1.88 0.13
N GLU A 159 20.78 -1.38 0.68
CA GLU A 159 19.78 -2.22 1.35
C GLU A 159 19.15 -3.21 0.38
N ILE A 160 18.77 -2.77 -0.82
CA ILE A 160 18.20 -3.67 -1.83
C ILE A 160 19.23 -4.72 -2.25
N GLU A 161 20.48 -4.35 -2.54
CA GLU A 161 21.52 -5.29 -2.98
C GLU A 161 21.89 -6.35 -1.93
N ARG A 162 21.53 -6.14 -0.66
CA ARG A 162 21.68 -7.10 0.45
C ARG A 162 20.59 -8.18 0.48
N ILE A 163 19.45 -7.97 -0.18
CA ILE A 163 18.35 -8.95 -0.21
C ILE A 163 18.83 -10.27 -0.83
N HIS A 164 18.48 -11.39 -0.20
CA HIS A 164 18.85 -12.70 -0.71
C HIS A 164 18.27 -12.93 -2.13
N PRO A 165 19.08 -13.27 -3.15
CA PRO A 165 18.61 -13.37 -4.53
C PRO A 165 17.48 -14.36 -4.76
N LEU A 166 17.45 -15.46 -4.00
CA LEU A 166 16.35 -16.43 -4.06
C LEU A 166 15.01 -15.82 -3.59
N ALA A 167 15.02 -15.07 -2.49
CA ALA A 167 13.81 -14.40 -1.99
C ALA A 167 13.32 -13.34 -2.99
N TYR A 168 14.25 -12.58 -3.57
CA TYR A 168 13.95 -11.65 -4.67
C TYR A 168 13.28 -12.38 -5.85
N LYS A 169 13.83 -13.51 -6.29
CA LYS A 169 13.30 -14.30 -7.41
C LYS A 169 11.86 -14.74 -7.17
N GLU A 170 11.59 -15.26 -5.99
CA GLU A 170 10.25 -15.73 -5.58
C GLU A 170 9.25 -14.57 -5.49
N ALA A 171 9.68 -13.39 -5.03
CA ALA A 171 8.86 -12.18 -4.95
C ALA A 171 8.81 -11.36 -6.27
N SER A 172 9.54 -11.77 -7.31
CA SER A 172 9.77 -10.95 -8.50
C SER A 172 8.50 -10.57 -9.26
N GLN A 173 7.45 -11.39 -9.21
CA GLN A 173 6.17 -11.04 -9.83
C GLN A 173 5.52 -9.78 -9.23
N ASN A 174 5.78 -9.51 -7.95
CA ASN A 174 5.30 -8.30 -7.27
C ASN A 174 6.30 -7.16 -7.46
N ILE A 175 7.59 -7.42 -7.24
CA ILE A 175 8.66 -6.41 -7.37
C ILE A 175 8.75 -5.88 -8.82
N GLY A 176 8.57 -6.74 -9.82
CA GLY A 176 8.60 -6.41 -11.23
C GLY A 176 7.48 -5.46 -11.69
N LYS A 177 6.50 -5.15 -10.84
CA LYS A 177 5.44 -4.17 -11.11
C LYS A 177 5.74 -2.79 -10.50
N LEU A 178 6.75 -2.70 -9.63
CA LEU A 178 7.07 -1.47 -8.91
C LEU A 178 7.64 -0.40 -9.84
N LYS A 179 7.35 0.86 -9.52
CA LYS A 179 7.82 2.05 -10.25
C LYS A 179 8.65 2.93 -9.33
N CYS A 180 9.75 2.37 -8.82
CA CYS A 180 10.66 3.08 -7.92
C CYS A 180 11.60 4.03 -8.67
N LYS A 181 12.36 4.84 -7.93
CA LYS A 181 13.46 5.65 -8.49
C LYS A 181 14.49 4.78 -9.20
N PRO A 182 15.18 5.28 -10.25
CA PRO A 182 16.09 4.49 -11.08
C PRO A 182 17.17 3.72 -10.31
N ASP A 183 17.70 4.30 -9.24
CA ASP A 183 18.77 3.72 -8.42
C ASP A 183 18.31 2.46 -7.69
N VAL A 184 17.06 2.44 -7.20
CA VAL A 184 16.43 1.26 -6.59
C VAL A 184 16.13 0.20 -7.64
N MET A 185 15.60 0.63 -8.79
CA MET A 185 15.32 -0.30 -9.89
C MET A 185 16.59 -0.96 -10.43
N LYS A 186 17.71 -0.24 -10.49
CA LYS A 186 19.03 -0.81 -10.82
C LYS A 186 19.54 -1.79 -9.76
N ALA A 187 19.26 -1.54 -8.48
CA ALA A 187 19.61 -2.47 -7.41
C ALA A 187 18.87 -3.80 -7.56
N PHE A 188 17.56 -3.76 -7.84
CA PHE A 188 16.79 -4.96 -8.18
C PHE A 188 17.31 -5.64 -9.45
N ALA A 189 17.72 -4.88 -10.47
CA ALA A 189 18.30 -5.44 -11.68
C ALA A 189 19.63 -6.16 -11.41
N THR A 190 20.46 -5.64 -10.49
CA THR A 190 21.67 -6.32 -9.99
C THR A 190 21.34 -7.65 -9.31
N LEU A 191 20.28 -7.70 -8.48
CA LEU A 191 19.81 -8.96 -7.87
C LEU A 191 19.33 -9.96 -8.91
N ALA A 192 18.54 -9.50 -9.89
CA ALA A 192 17.92 -10.36 -10.89
C ALA A 192 18.93 -11.22 -11.66
N ILE A 193 20.12 -10.66 -11.94
CA ILE A 193 21.18 -11.34 -12.69
C ILE A 193 22.07 -12.24 -11.85
N GLN A 194 21.89 -12.26 -10.52
CA GLN A 194 22.65 -13.16 -9.66
C GLN A 194 22.25 -14.62 -9.92
N LYS A 195 23.21 -15.52 -9.72
CA LYS A 195 23.07 -16.96 -10.03
C LYS A 195 21.86 -17.58 -9.32
N ASP A 196 21.63 -17.21 -8.06
CA ASP A 196 20.57 -17.79 -7.24
C ASP A 196 19.20 -17.14 -7.48
N ALA A 197 19.15 -16.06 -8.27
CA ALA A 197 17.92 -15.50 -8.82
C ALA A 197 17.62 -16.10 -10.21
N PHE A 198 17.74 -15.31 -11.28
CA PHE A 198 17.52 -15.75 -12.66
C PHE A 198 18.83 -16.00 -13.42
N GLY A 199 19.97 -15.64 -12.85
CA GLY A 199 21.28 -15.80 -13.48
C GLY A 199 21.46 -14.91 -14.72
N PRO A 200 22.43 -15.26 -15.59
CA PRO A 200 22.79 -14.45 -16.75
C PRO A 200 21.60 -14.16 -17.70
N PRO A 201 21.35 -12.89 -18.06
CA PRO A 201 20.22 -12.50 -18.91
C PRO A 201 20.18 -13.10 -20.32
N ASP A 202 21.31 -13.52 -20.87
CA ASP A 202 21.39 -14.20 -22.16
C ASP A 202 20.71 -15.59 -22.16
N LYS A 203 20.36 -16.11 -20.98
CA LYS A 203 19.64 -17.36 -20.79
C LYS A 203 18.18 -17.16 -20.38
N TRP A 204 17.72 -15.92 -20.28
CA TRP A 204 16.33 -15.65 -19.90
C TRP A 204 15.39 -15.96 -21.06
N ASP A 205 14.30 -16.64 -20.75
CA ASP A 205 13.18 -16.82 -21.66
C ASP A 205 12.11 -15.74 -21.44
N ASP A 206 11.06 -15.76 -22.27
CA ASP A 206 9.95 -14.80 -22.18
C ASP A 206 9.23 -14.85 -20.82
N VAL A 207 9.25 -16.00 -20.14
CA VAL A 207 8.62 -16.17 -18.81
C VAL A 207 9.43 -15.39 -17.78
N ILE A 208 10.75 -15.54 -17.77
CA ILE A 208 11.65 -14.80 -16.88
C ILE A 208 11.53 -13.30 -17.16
N VAL A 209 11.59 -12.86 -18.42
CA VAL A 209 11.48 -11.44 -18.78
C VAL A 209 10.15 -10.85 -18.27
N ARG A 210 9.03 -11.58 -18.41
CA ARG A 210 7.72 -11.15 -17.90
C ARG A 210 7.67 -11.07 -16.37
N VAL A 211 8.32 -12.00 -15.66
CA VAL A 211 8.35 -12.01 -14.19
C VAL A 211 9.24 -10.89 -13.64
N VAL A 212 10.40 -10.63 -14.27
CA VAL A 212 11.29 -9.52 -13.90
C VAL A 212 10.63 -8.16 -14.18
N GLY A 213 9.82 -8.06 -15.23
CA GLY A 213 8.93 -6.91 -15.46
C GLY A 213 9.68 -5.59 -15.66
N GLU A 214 9.22 -4.53 -14.97
CA GLU A 214 9.79 -3.19 -15.03
C GLU A 214 11.27 -3.15 -14.66
N VAL A 215 11.75 -4.08 -13.81
CA VAL A 215 13.16 -4.18 -13.44
C VAL A 215 14.06 -4.46 -14.64
N ALA A 216 13.57 -5.20 -15.64
CA ALA A 216 14.36 -5.58 -16.82
C ALA A 216 14.82 -4.36 -17.63
N LYS A 217 14.10 -3.24 -17.56
CA LYS A 217 14.46 -1.96 -18.22
C LYS A 217 15.71 -1.30 -17.63
N TYR A 218 16.13 -1.72 -16.43
CA TYR A 218 17.25 -1.16 -15.68
C TYR A 218 18.50 -2.04 -15.70
N LEU A 219 18.48 -3.13 -16.46
CA LEU A 219 19.68 -3.92 -16.75
C LEU A 219 20.73 -3.08 -17.51
N PRO A 220 22.01 -3.47 -17.48
CA PRO A 220 23.03 -2.86 -18.34
C PRO A 220 22.57 -2.75 -19.80
N LYS A 221 22.80 -1.60 -20.43
CA LYS A 221 22.26 -1.27 -21.77
C LYS A 221 22.53 -2.36 -22.82
N ASN A 222 23.74 -2.93 -22.82
CA ASN A 222 24.12 -4.00 -23.74
C ASN A 222 23.31 -5.30 -23.58
N ILE A 223 22.67 -5.49 -22.44
CA ILE A 223 21.76 -6.60 -22.15
C ILE A 223 20.34 -6.25 -22.62
N VAL A 224 19.86 -5.06 -22.28
CA VAL A 224 18.55 -4.55 -22.71
C VAL A 224 18.41 -4.60 -24.24
N ASP A 225 19.44 -4.13 -24.97
CA ASP A 225 19.47 -4.14 -26.43
C ASP A 225 19.30 -5.56 -27.01
N LYS A 226 19.90 -6.57 -26.35
CA LYS A 226 19.78 -7.97 -26.78
C LYS A 226 18.42 -8.56 -26.46
N LEU A 227 17.88 -8.27 -25.28
CA LEU A 227 16.61 -8.82 -24.81
C LEU A 227 15.40 -8.27 -25.57
N PHE A 228 15.41 -6.99 -25.91
CA PHE A 228 14.23 -6.32 -26.47
C PHE A 228 14.38 -5.90 -27.94
N TYR A 229 15.61 -5.85 -28.46
CA TYR A 229 15.88 -5.24 -29.78
C TYR A 229 16.78 -6.08 -30.68
N SER A 230 17.01 -7.36 -30.37
CA SER A 230 17.74 -8.24 -31.30
C SER A 230 16.99 -8.32 -32.63
N PRO A 231 17.65 -8.00 -33.77
CA PRO A 231 17.03 -8.17 -35.08
C PRO A 231 16.71 -9.65 -35.27
N VAL A 232 15.49 -9.93 -35.76
CA VAL A 232 15.04 -11.25 -36.18
C VAL A 232 16.17 -11.89 -37.00
N LYS A 233 16.77 -12.96 -36.47
CA LYS A 233 17.65 -13.81 -37.28
C LYS A 233 16.74 -14.54 -38.26
N ASN A 234 16.83 -14.12 -39.52
CA ASN A 234 16.31 -14.85 -40.68
C ASN A 234 16.85 -16.29 -40.71
#